data_AF-A0A2H3L4I8-F1
#
_entry.id   AF-A0A2H3L4I8-F1
#
_cell.length_a   1.000
_cell.length_b   1.000
_cell.length_c   1.000
_cell.angle_alpha   90.00
_cell.angle_beta   90.00
_cell.angle_gamma   90.00
#
_symmetry.space_group_name_H-M   'P 1'
#
loop_
_entity.id
_entity.type
_entity.pdbx_description
1 polymer ?
#
loop_
_entity_poly.entity_id
_entity_poly.type
_entity_poly.pdbx_seq_one_letter_code
_entity_poly.pdbx_strand_id
1 'polypeptide(L)'
;MEERSYFIEAALRYETLIEAGQMLGLDAFVIQEPEATRAELRAFLEFNLTHGELDEPAVLTVDQAARADHVIALVRGAWQHELSGTPVQNLTQLRQARQLTVGRLARQLTLPVDLLARLERGKVLVASVPNRLVEQLAQMLHASTSAIQAALLAPPPTTATSRLSAVDGIVEGEEPLVSFARAFAASEPTDEEQAAWAADLP
;
A
#
# COMPACT_ATOMS: atom_id res chain seq x y z
N MET A 1 -8.33 26.51 -29.66
CA MET A 1 -7.48 25.70 -28.77
C MET A 1 -7.73 26.00 -27.29
N GLU A 2 -8.51 27.03 -26.92
CA GLU A 2 -8.73 27.43 -25.51
C GLU A 2 -9.85 26.65 -24.79
N GLU A 3 -10.85 26.14 -25.52
CA GLU A 3 -12.05 25.51 -24.95
C GLU A 3 -11.75 24.15 -24.28
N ARG A 4 -10.86 23.34 -24.87
CA ARG A 4 -10.43 22.07 -24.28
C ARG A 4 -9.63 22.26 -23.00
N SER A 5 -8.73 23.24 -22.97
CA SER A 5 -7.94 23.58 -21.78
C SER A 5 -8.85 24.00 -20.64
N TYR A 6 -9.88 24.78 -20.93
CA TYR A 6 -10.89 25.18 -19.95
C TYR A 6 -11.67 24.01 -19.34
N PHE A 7 -12.10 23.02 -20.14
CA PHE A 7 -12.79 21.84 -19.62
C PHE A 7 -11.89 20.94 -18.78
N ILE A 8 -10.60 20.83 -19.12
CA ILE A 8 -9.60 20.08 -18.34
C ILE A 8 -9.34 20.78 -17.00
N GLU A 9 -9.14 22.10 -17.00
CA GLU A 9 -8.96 22.88 -15.77
C GLU A 9 -10.20 22.83 -14.86
N ALA A 10 -11.41 22.83 -15.43
CA ALA A 10 -12.65 22.64 -14.67
C ALA A 10 -12.76 21.24 -14.05
N ALA A 11 -12.31 20.20 -14.76
CA ALA A 11 -12.28 18.83 -14.24
C ALA A 11 -11.31 18.66 -13.07
N LEU A 12 -10.08 19.16 -13.19
CA LEU A 12 -9.09 19.11 -12.12
C LEU A 12 -9.54 19.87 -10.86
N ARG A 13 -10.23 21.00 -11.03
CA ARG A 13 -10.82 21.75 -9.90
C ARG A 13 -11.91 20.94 -9.20
N TYR A 14 -12.75 20.23 -9.95
CA TYR A 14 -13.79 19.39 -9.37
C TYR A 14 -13.22 18.18 -8.63
N GLU A 15 -12.19 17.54 -9.17
CA GLU A 15 -11.47 16.44 -8.50
C GLU A 15 -10.81 16.90 -7.20
N THR A 16 -10.13 18.05 -7.21
CA THR A 16 -9.53 18.62 -5.99
C THR A 16 -10.58 18.86 -4.89
N LEU A 17 -11.80 19.25 -5.25
CA LEU A 17 -12.91 19.43 -4.30
C LEU A 17 -13.40 18.10 -3.71
N ILE A 18 -13.46 17.05 -4.55
CA ILE A 18 -13.78 15.69 -4.10
C ILE A 18 -12.68 15.16 -3.15
N GLU A 19 -11.41 15.33 -3.49
CA GLU A 19 -10.26 14.92 -2.66
C GLU A 19 -10.20 15.67 -1.32
N ALA A 20 -10.57 16.96 -1.32
CA ALA A 20 -10.68 17.76 -0.11
C ALA A 20 -11.87 17.37 0.79
N GLY A 21 -12.66 16.36 0.40
CA GLY A 21 -13.83 15.89 1.14
C GLY A 21 -15.02 16.84 1.08
N GLN A 22 -14.97 17.84 0.19
CA GLN A 22 -16.10 18.72 -0.09
C GLN A 22 -17.00 18.02 -1.12
N MET A 23 -17.98 17.24 -0.63
CA MET A 23 -18.98 16.58 -1.48
C MET A 23 -19.94 17.60 -2.12
N LEU A 24 -19.46 18.38 -3.08
CA LEU A 24 -20.30 19.10 -4.02
C LEU A 24 -20.73 18.10 -5.10
N GLY A 25 -22.03 17.82 -5.20
CA GLY A 25 -22.56 17.01 -6.29
C GLY A 25 -22.29 17.68 -7.65
N LEU A 26 -22.07 16.89 -8.70
CA LEU A 26 -21.69 17.34 -10.04
C LEU A 26 -22.59 18.47 -10.57
N ASP A 27 -23.90 18.38 -10.33
CA ASP A 27 -24.88 19.39 -10.70
C ASP A 27 -24.61 20.75 -10.05
N ALA A 28 -24.23 20.74 -8.77
CA ALA A 28 -23.96 21.94 -8.00
C ALA A 28 -22.61 22.58 -8.37
N PHE A 29 -21.69 21.82 -8.95
CA PHE A 29 -20.45 22.34 -9.52
C PHE A 29 -20.69 22.96 -10.90
N VAL A 30 -21.34 22.23 -11.81
CA VAL A 30 -21.59 22.68 -13.19
C VAL A 30 -22.46 23.94 -13.24
N ILE A 31 -23.38 24.12 -12.29
CA ILE A 31 -24.24 25.32 -12.25
C ILE A 31 -23.47 26.61 -11.95
N GLN A 32 -22.26 26.52 -11.38
CA GLN A 32 -21.39 27.65 -11.06
C GLN A 32 -20.55 28.11 -12.26
N GLU A 33 -20.47 27.29 -13.31
CA GLU A 33 -19.74 27.59 -14.54
C GLU A 33 -20.62 28.37 -15.55
N PRO A 34 -20.05 28.97 -16.61
CA PRO A 34 -20.76 29.76 -17.61
C PRO A 34 -21.84 28.96 -18.35
N GLU A 35 -23.03 29.54 -18.52
CA GLU A 35 -24.22 28.85 -19.06
C GLU A 35 -23.98 28.20 -20.43
N ALA A 36 -23.16 28.82 -21.28
CA ALA A 36 -22.82 28.30 -22.60
C ALA A 36 -22.05 26.97 -22.57
N THR A 37 -21.27 26.71 -21.51
CA THR A 37 -20.38 25.54 -21.42
C THR A 37 -20.90 24.46 -20.46
N ARG A 38 -22.00 24.70 -19.73
CA ARG A 38 -22.54 23.78 -18.71
C ARG A 38 -22.92 22.41 -19.26
N ALA A 39 -23.64 22.37 -20.39
CA ALA A 39 -24.12 21.12 -20.96
C ALA A 39 -22.95 20.25 -21.46
N GLU A 40 -21.94 20.89 -22.06
CA GLU A 40 -20.76 20.23 -22.59
C GLU A 40 -19.80 19.81 -21.46
N LEU A 41 -19.57 20.67 -20.46
CA LEU A 41 -18.80 20.33 -19.26
C LEU A 41 -19.45 19.20 -18.48
N ARG A 42 -20.77 19.19 -18.33
CA ARG A 42 -21.50 18.08 -17.68
C ARG A 42 -21.26 16.78 -18.43
N ALA A 43 -21.49 16.76 -19.74
CA ALA A 43 -21.31 15.56 -20.54
C ALA A 43 -19.85 15.08 -20.51
N PHE A 44 -18.90 16.01 -20.50
CA PHE A 44 -17.47 15.73 -20.38
C PHE A 44 -17.13 15.11 -19.02
N LEU A 45 -17.54 15.73 -17.91
CA LEU A 45 -17.28 15.19 -16.55
C LEU A 45 -18.03 13.89 -16.30
N GLU A 46 -19.27 13.74 -16.76
CA GLU A 46 -20.06 12.52 -16.62
C GLU A 46 -19.45 11.37 -17.43
N PHE A 47 -19.00 11.64 -18.66
CA PHE A 47 -18.25 10.68 -19.46
C PHE A 47 -16.96 10.26 -18.75
N ASN A 48 -16.18 11.22 -18.25
CA ASN A 48 -14.89 10.95 -17.60
C ASN A 48 -15.03 10.25 -16.25
N LEU A 49 -16.01 10.62 -15.42
CA LEU A 49 -16.29 9.97 -14.14
C LEU A 49 -16.86 8.56 -14.30
N THR A 50 -17.56 8.29 -15.42
CA THR A 50 -18.17 6.98 -15.71
C THR A 50 -17.19 6.04 -16.45
N HIS A 51 -16.30 6.58 -17.29
CA HIS A 51 -15.36 5.79 -18.10
C HIS A 51 -13.91 5.79 -17.57
N GLY A 52 -13.60 6.60 -16.55
CA GLY A 52 -12.30 6.56 -15.87
C GLY A 52 -11.11 6.97 -16.73
N GLU A 53 -11.30 7.83 -17.74
CA GLU A 53 -10.21 8.38 -18.55
C GLU A 53 -10.20 9.91 -18.48
N LEU A 54 -9.96 10.46 -17.28
CA LEU A 54 -9.21 11.71 -17.15
C LEU A 54 -7.80 11.34 -16.74
N ASP A 55 -6.93 11.25 -17.74
CA ASP A 55 -5.59 11.80 -17.65
C ASP A 55 -4.95 11.68 -19.04
N GLU A 56 -4.37 12.78 -19.56
CA GLU A 56 -3.12 12.59 -20.29
C GLU A 56 -2.28 11.70 -19.38
N PRO A 57 -1.85 10.49 -19.81
CA PRO A 57 -1.27 9.51 -18.90
C PRO A 57 -0.25 10.26 -18.09
N ALA A 58 -0.52 10.46 -16.79
CA ALA A 58 0.40 11.14 -15.91
C ALA A 58 1.72 10.48 -16.24
N VAL A 59 2.68 11.23 -16.77
CA VAL A 59 3.97 10.65 -17.14
C VAL A 59 4.56 10.30 -15.80
N LEU A 60 4.23 9.09 -15.33
CA LEU A 60 4.64 8.57 -14.06
C LEU A 60 6.14 8.66 -14.14
N THR A 61 6.75 9.30 -13.15
CA THR A 61 8.18 9.17 -13.02
C THR A 61 8.50 7.68 -12.97
N VAL A 62 9.70 7.29 -13.41
CA VAL A 62 10.12 5.88 -13.44
C VAL A 62 9.85 5.21 -12.08
N ASP A 63 10.02 5.95 -10.98
CA ASP A 63 9.73 5.50 -9.62
C ASP A 63 8.23 5.32 -9.33
N GLN A 64 7.36 6.19 -9.84
CA GLN A 64 5.92 6.08 -9.69
C GLN A 64 5.36 4.89 -10.49
N ALA A 65 5.86 4.68 -11.71
CA ALA A 65 5.50 3.53 -12.54
C ALA A 65 5.92 2.22 -11.87
N ALA A 66 7.15 2.14 -11.36
CA ALA A 66 7.65 0.96 -10.63
C ALA A 66 6.83 0.66 -9.36
N ARG A 67 6.38 1.69 -8.63
CA ARG A 67 5.48 1.52 -7.47
C ARG A 67 4.10 1.02 -7.88
N ALA A 68 3.53 1.56 -8.97
CA ALA A 68 2.24 1.11 -9.48
C ALA A 68 2.30 -0.36 -9.93
N ASP A 69 3.33 -0.74 -10.67
CA ASP A 69 3.56 -2.13 -11.09
C ASP A 69 3.70 -3.08 -9.88
N HIS A 70 4.39 -2.62 -8.83
CA HIS A 70 4.52 -3.38 -7.58
C HIS A 70 3.18 -3.59 -6.87
N VAL A 71 2.35 -2.56 -6.77
CA VAL A 71 0.99 -2.68 -6.18
C VAL A 71 0.13 -3.62 -7.01
N ILE A 72 0.18 -3.53 -8.35
CA ILE A 72 -0.54 -4.44 -9.24
C ILE A 72 -0.06 -5.88 -9.03
N ALA A 73 1.25 -6.10 -8.87
CA ALA A 73 1.80 -7.43 -8.59
C ALA A 73 1.32 -7.98 -7.24
N LEU A 74 1.26 -7.15 -6.19
CA LEU A 74 0.73 -7.53 -4.87
C LEU A 74 -0.73 -7.98 -4.94
N VAL A 75 -1.58 -7.18 -5.59
CA VAL A 75 -3.02 -7.48 -5.73
C VAL A 75 -3.22 -8.75 -6.57
N ARG A 76 -2.47 -8.88 -7.67
CA ARG A 76 -2.52 -10.07 -8.52
C ARG A 76 -2.09 -11.33 -7.77
N GLY A 77 -1.03 -11.25 -6.96
CA GLY A 77 -0.57 -12.38 -6.15
C GLY A 77 -1.59 -12.83 -5.10
N ALA A 78 -2.22 -11.87 -4.42
CA ALA A 78 -3.30 -12.15 -3.47
C ALA A 78 -4.50 -12.82 -4.16
N TRP A 79 -4.92 -12.30 -5.31
CA TRP A 79 -6.03 -12.87 -6.07
C TRP A 79 -5.70 -14.28 -6.61
N GLN A 80 -4.49 -14.52 -7.09
CA GLN A 80 -4.04 -15.86 -7.51
C GLN A 80 -4.08 -16.86 -6.36
N HIS A 81 -3.71 -16.45 -5.14
CA HIS A 81 -3.79 -17.29 -3.96
C HIS A 81 -5.24 -17.55 -3.51
N GLU A 82 -6.13 -16.58 -3.67
CA GLU A 82 -7.57 -16.79 -3.43
C GLU A 82 -8.15 -17.83 -4.40
N LEU A 83 -7.79 -17.73 -5.69
CA LEU A 83 -8.20 -18.67 -6.73
C LEU A 83 -7.68 -20.10 -6.51
N SER A 84 -6.53 -20.29 -5.86
CA SER A 84 -6.02 -21.62 -5.52
C SER A 84 -6.78 -22.31 -4.38
N GLY A 85 -7.66 -21.58 -3.67
CA GLY A 85 -8.46 -22.14 -2.57
C GLY A 85 -7.64 -22.52 -1.32
N THR A 86 -6.36 -22.15 -1.28
CA THR A 86 -5.49 -22.37 -0.14
C THR A 86 -5.82 -21.35 0.96
N PRO A 87 -5.95 -21.77 2.24
CA PRO A 87 -6.22 -20.83 3.32
C PRO A 87 -5.09 -19.81 3.42
N VAL A 88 -5.44 -18.52 3.41
CA VAL A 88 -4.46 -17.42 3.53
C VAL A 88 -3.82 -17.49 4.91
N GLN A 89 -2.49 -17.62 4.93
CA GLN A 89 -1.68 -17.55 6.14
C GLN A 89 -1.01 -16.19 6.20
N ASN A 90 -0.94 -15.58 7.39
CA ASN A 90 -0.13 -14.38 7.59
C ASN A 90 1.36 -14.71 7.74
N LEU A 91 2.23 -13.70 7.66
CA LEU A 91 3.68 -13.90 7.76
C LEU A 91 4.11 -14.60 9.05
N THR A 92 3.44 -14.32 10.18
CA THR A 92 3.73 -14.98 11.45
C THR A 92 3.49 -16.50 11.34
N GLN A 93 2.36 -16.91 10.76
CA GLN A 93 2.02 -18.30 10.56
C GLN A 93 3.00 -19.00 9.60
N LEU A 94 3.36 -18.36 8.49
CA LEU A 94 4.35 -18.90 7.55
C LEU A 94 5.72 -19.11 8.21
N ARG A 95 6.17 -18.14 9.01
CA ARG A 95 7.42 -18.28 9.78
C ARG A 95 7.34 -19.41 10.81
N GLN A 96 6.24 -19.48 11.57
CA GLN A 96 6.04 -20.53 12.58
C GLN A 96 5.98 -21.93 11.96
N ALA A 97 5.38 -22.08 10.78
CA ALA A 97 5.38 -23.35 10.05
C ALA A 97 6.79 -23.84 9.68
N ARG A 98 7.77 -22.93 9.60
CA ARG A 98 9.19 -23.24 9.39
C ARG A 98 10.00 -23.33 10.69
N GLN A 99 9.36 -23.21 11.85
CA GLN A 99 10.02 -23.24 13.17
C GLN A 99 11.14 -22.21 13.30
N LEU A 100 11.03 -21.09 12.59
CA LEU A 100 11.99 -19.99 12.66
C LEU A 100 11.54 -18.99 13.72
N THR A 101 12.47 -18.50 14.53
CA THR A 101 12.22 -17.34 15.39
C THR A 101 12.30 -16.06 14.56
N VAL A 102 11.63 -14.99 15.00
CA VAL A 102 11.68 -13.68 14.32
C VAL A 102 13.14 -13.24 14.16
N GLY A 103 13.93 -13.29 15.24
CA GLY A 103 15.35 -12.91 15.19
C GLY A 103 16.21 -13.78 14.28
N ARG A 104 15.89 -15.08 14.11
CA ARG A 104 16.63 -15.94 13.18
C ARG A 104 16.32 -15.59 11.73
N LEU A 105 15.04 -15.38 11.40
CA LEU A 105 14.65 -14.99 10.05
C LEU A 105 15.18 -13.59 9.69
N ALA A 106 15.10 -12.63 10.63
CA ALA A 106 15.64 -11.28 10.45
C ALA A 106 17.13 -11.28 10.11
N ARG A 107 17.94 -12.07 10.84
CA ARG A 107 19.37 -12.25 10.54
C ARG A 107 19.62 -12.89 9.17
N GLN A 108 18.80 -13.86 8.77
CA GLN A 108 18.93 -14.51 7.45
C GLN A 108 18.60 -13.57 6.29
N LEU A 109 17.75 -12.57 6.54
CA LEU A 109 17.38 -11.52 5.59
C LEU A 109 18.26 -10.27 5.72
N THR A 110 19.24 -10.27 6.63
CA THR A 110 20.04 -9.10 7.00
C THR A 110 19.15 -7.88 7.26
N LEU A 111 18.12 -8.06 8.09
CA LEU A 111 17.16 -7.05 8.50
C LEU A 111 17.16 -6.85 10.02
N PRO A 112 16.88 -5.62 10.50
CA PRO A 112 16.61 -5.38 11.91
C PRO A 112 15.46 -6.25 12.40
N VAL A 113 15.63 -6.85 13.58
CA VAL A 113 14.62 -7.74 14.18
C VAL A 113 13.29 -7.01 14.40
N ASP A 114 13.35 -5.75 14.82
CA ASP A 114 12.18 -4.91 15.09
C ASP A 114 11.39 -4.59 13.82
N LEU A 115 12.08 -4.39 12.69
CA LEU A 115 11.43 -4.20 11.41
C LEU A 115 10.66 -5.44 10.96
N LEU A 116 11.26 -6.64 11.08
CA LEU A 116 10.55 -7.87 10.77
C LEU A 116 9.35 -8.09 11.70
N ALA A 117 9.49 -7.77 12.99
CA ALA A 117 8.38 -7.83 13.94
C ALA A 117 7.25 -6.86 13.56
N ARG A 118 7.57 -5.64 13.12
CA ARG A 118 6.58 -4.65 12.63
C ARG A 118 5.88 -5.12 11.35
N LEU A 119 6.61 -5.75 10.43
CA LEU A 119 6.04 -6.37 9.23
C LEU A 119 5.04 -7.48 9.61
N GLU A 120 5.41 -8.39 10.53
CA GLU A 120 4.53 -9.46 11.00
C GLU A 120 3.27 -8.96 11.72
N ARG A 121 3.34 -7.78 12.35
CA ARG A 121 2.20 -7.10 13.00
C ARG A 121 1.37 -6.24 12.04
N GLY A 122 1.73 -6.16 10.76
CA GLY A 122 1.03 -5.32 9.79
C GLY A 122 1.19 -3.81 10.05
N LYS A 123 2.28 -3.39 10.68
CA LYS A 123 2.59 -1.99 10.99
C LYS A 123 3.45 -1.29 9.92
N VAL A 124 3.71 -1.99 8.82
CA VAL A 124 4.41 -1.47 7.64
C VAL A 124 3.48 -1.46 6.44
N LEU A 125 3.47 -0.36 5.69
CA LEU A 125 2.73 -0.24 4.44
C LEU A 125 3.26 -1.28 3.44
N VAL A 126 2.44 -2.28 3.10
CA VAL A 126 2.83 -3.38 2.21
C VAL A 126 3.31 -2.88 0.85
N ALA A 127 2.68 -1.84 0.29
CA ALA A 127 3.06 -1.23 -0.98
C ALA A 127 4.46 -0.57 -0.98
N SER A 128 5.06 -0.37 0.20
CA SER A 128 6.42 0.16 0.34
C SER A 128 7.48 -0.90 0.58
N VAL A 129 7.09 -2.18 0.64
CA VAL A 129 8.00 -3.31 0.85
C VAL A 129 8.77 -3.60 -0.45
N PRO A 130 10.11 -3.65 -0.44
CA PRO A 130 10.87 -3.94 -1.65
C PRO A 130 10.54 -5.32 -2.25
N ASN A 131 10.46 -5.42 -3.59
CA ASN A 131 10.28 -6.70 -4.29
C ASN A 131 11.33 -7.74 -3.90
N ARG A 132 12.58 -7.30 -3.77
CA ARG A 132 13.69 -8.15 -3.31
C ARG A 132 13.41 -8.80 -1.96
N LEU A 133 12.76 -8.10 -1.04
CA LEU A 133 12.37 -8.66 0.26
C LEU A 133 11.28 -9.73 0.10
N VAL A 134 10.29 -9.50 -0.77
CA VAL A 134 9.25 -10.49 -1.08
C VAL A 134 9.88 -11.78 -1.63
N GLU A 135 10.84 -11.66 -2.54
CA GLU A 135 11.56 -12.80 -3.13
C GLU A 135 12.40 -13.55 -2.09
N GLN A 136 13.15 -12.83 -1.25
CA GLN A 136 13.94 -13.45 -0.18
C GLN A 136 13.06 -14.14 0.86
N LEU A 137 11.92 -13.54 1.23
CA LEU A 137 10.94 -14.17 2.12
C LEU A 137 10.36 -15.44 1.49
N ALA A 138 10.03 -15.41 0.19
CA ALA A 138 9.53 -16.57 -0.53
C ALA A 138 10.56 -17.72 -0.49
N GLN A 139 11.83 -17.40 -0.72
CA GLN A 139 12.92 -18.37 -0.65
C GLN A 139 13.12 -18.92 0.77
N MET A 140 13.22 -18.06 1.79
CA MET A 140 13.48 -18.48 3.18
C MET A 140 12.31 -19.22 3.82
N LEU A 141 11.08 -18.85 3.47
CA LEU A 141 9.87 -19.50 3.98
C LEU A 141 9.40 -20.67 3.11
N HIS A 142 10.13 -20.96 2.02
CA HIS A 142 9.80 -22.01 1.04
C HIS A 142 8.32 -21.89 0.62
N ALA A 143 7.91 -20.67 0.24
CA ALA A 143 6.58 -20.32 -0.20
C ALA A 143 6.67 -19.67 -1.59
N SER A 144 5.58 -19.64 -2.35
CA SER A 144 5.56 -18.87 -3.59
C SER A 144 5.58 -17.37 -3.28
N THR A 145 6.06 -16.56 -4.21
CA THR A 145 5.96 -15.09 -4.12
C THR A 145 4.51 -14.65 -3.94
N SER A 146 3.55 -15.26 -4.66
CA SER A 146 2.12 -15.00 -4.49
C SER A 146 1.62 -15.29 -3.06
N ALA A 147 2.11 -16.34 -2.42
CA ALA A 147 1.75 -16.67 -1.04
C ALA A 147 2.34 -15.66 -0.05
N ILE A 148 3.55 -15.14 -0.28
CA ILE A 148 4.14 -14.06 0.54
C ILE A 148 3.35 -12.75 0.36
N GLN A 149 2.99 -12.41 -0.88
CA GLN A 149 2.20 -11.21 -1.17
C GLN A 149 0.82 -11.29 -0.50
N ALA A 150 0.15 -12.44 -0.58
CA ALA A 150 -1.09 -12.70 0.15
C ALA A 150 -0.89 -12.61 1.67
N ALA A 151 0.21 -13.14 2.19
CA ALA A 151 0.53 -13.15 3.62
C ALA A 151 0.85 -11.76 4.19
N LEU A 152 1.41 -10.86 3.38
CA LEU A 152 1.64 -9.45 3.74
C LEU A 152 0.33 -8.66 3.85
N LEU A 153 -0.66 -9.01 3.02
CA LEU A 153 -1.99 -8.39 3.02
C LEU A 153 -2.95 -9.05 4.01
N ALA A 154 -2.63 -10.25 4.49
CA ALA A 154 -3.42 -10.96 5.48
C ALA A 154 -3.45 -10.19 6.81
N PRO A 155 -4.59 -10.19 7.52
CA PRO A 155 -4.66 -9.56 8.83
C PRO A 155 -3.60 -10.17 9.75
N PRO A 156 -2.89 -9.33 10.55
CA PRO A 156 -1.94 -9.84 11.51
C PRO A 156 -2.65 -10.77 12.49
N PRO A 157 -1.93 -11.72 13.11
CA PRO A 157 -2.56 -12.59 14.10
C PRO A 157 -3.15 -11.71 15.21
N THR A 158 -4.48 -11.79 15.40
CA THR A 158 -5.14 -11.16 16.54
C THR A 158 -4.54 -11.77 17.78
N THR A 159 -3.62 -11.05 18.43
CA THR A 159 -3.15 -11.42 19.75
C THR A 159 -4.37 -11.40 20.66
N ALA A 160 -4.71 -12.56 21.21
CA ALA A 160 -5.84 -12.74 22.13
C ALA A 160 -5.69 -11.93 23.44
N THR A 161 -4.67 -11.08 23.56
CA THR A 161 -4.40 -10.22 24.72
C THR A 161 -5.26 -8.96 24.78
N SER A 162 -5.94 -8.55 23.70
CA SER A 162 -6.80 -7.35 23.75
C SER A 162 -8.05 -7.48 24.64
N ARG A 163 -8.37 -8.67 25.17
CA ARG A 163 -9.51 -8.87 26.10
C ARG A 163 -9.12 -8.98 27.58
N LEU A 164 -7.83 -9.00 27.92
CA LEU A 164 -7.38 -9.12 29.32
C LEU A 164 -6.73 -7.86 29.89
N SER A 165 -6.39 -6.86 29.06
CA SER A 165 -5.74 -5.61 29.52
C SER A 165 -6.71 -4.52 29.99
N ALA A 166 -7.94 -4.86 30.42
CA ALA A 166 -8.85 -3.90 31.05
C ALA A 166 -8.55 -3.67 32.55
N VAL A 167 -7.56 -4.36 33.12
CA VAL A 167 -7.21 -4.26 34.55
C VAL A 167 -5.94 -3.43 34.80
N ASP A 168 -5.02 -3.34 33.85
CA ASP A 168 -3.84 -2.48 33.94
C ASP A 168 -3.89 -1.48 32.80
N GLY A 169 -4.06 -0.19 33.12
CA GLY A 169 -4.26 0.94 32.19
C GLY A 169 -3.08 1.27 31.28
N ILE A 170 -2.34 0.28 30.79
CA ILE A 170 -1.35 0.41 29.74
C ILE A 170 -2.08 0.20 28.42
N VAL A 171 -2.58 1.29 27.85
CA VAL A 171 -2.98 1.32 26.45
C VAL A 171 -1.70 1.03 25.66
N GLU A 172 -1.56 -0.17 25.12
CA GLU A 172 -0.53 -0.49 24.14
C GLU A 172 -0.80 0.45 22.96
N GLY A 173 -0.02 1.54 22.88
CA GLY A 173 -0.25 2.63 21.96
C GLY A 173 -0.37 2.08 20.55
N GLU A 174 -1.43 2.47 19.86
CA GLU A 174 -1.71 2.05 18.49
C GLU A 174 -0.53 2.49 17.60
N GLU A 175 0.43 1.59 17.38
CA GLU A 175 1.62 1.91 16.61
C GLU A 175 1.19 2.30 15.18
N PRO A 176 1.58 3.48 14.67
CA PRO A 176 1.09 3.99 13.40
C PRO A 176 1.65 3.17 12.24
N LEU A 177 0.82 3.03 11.19
CA LEU A 177 1.23 2.40 9.94
C LEU A 177 2.25 3.30 9.22
N VAL A 178 3.46 2.80 8.97
CA VAL A 178 4.57 3.55 8.38
C VAL A 178 5.15 2.87 7.15
N SER A 179 5.81 3.61 6.27
CA SER A 179 6.55 3.03 5.12
C SER A 179 7.73 2.16 5.58
N PHE A 180 8.13 1.19 4.77
CA PHE A 180 9.29 0.32 5.00
C PHE A 180 10.56 1.11 5.30
N ALA A 181 10.89 2.11 4.48
CA ALA A 181 12.11 2.91 4.67
C ALA A 181 12.13 3.63 6.02
N ARG A 182 10.99 4.23 6.41
CA ARG A 182 10.84 4.88 7.73
C ARG A 182 10.93 3.88 8.88
N ALA A 183 10.31 2.70 8.73
CA ALA A 183 10.40 1.64 9.73
C ALA A 183 11.82 1.09 9.87
N PHE A 184 12.54 0.91 8.75
CA PHE A 184 13.93 0.50 8.69
C PHE A 184 14.82 1.52 9.41
N ALA A 185 14.73 2.80 9.06
CA ALA A 185 15.50 3.86 9.73
C ALA A 185 15.21 3.95 11.23
N ALA A 186 13.95 3.81 11.63
CA ALA A 186 13.54 3.83 13.03
C ALA A 186 13.93 2.55 13.82
N SER A 187 14.45 1.52 13.16
CA SER A 187 14.91 0.29 13.80
C SER A 187 16.42 0.27 14.06
N GLU A 188 17.09 1.41 13.84
CA GLU A 188 18.53 1.59 14.07
C GLU A 188 19.39 0.47 13.44
N PRO A 189 19.35 0.33 12.10
CA PRO A 189 20.02 -0.75 11.41
C PRO A 189 21.54 -0.67 11.62
N THR A 190 22.17 -1.82 11.73
CA THR A 190 23.64 -1.92 11.72
C THR A 190 24.20 -1.55 10.35
N ASP A 191 25.50 -1.23 10.29
CA ASP A 191 26.17 -0.90 9.02
C ASP A 191 26.01 -1.99 7.95
N GLU A 192 26.00 -3.27 8.38
CA GLU A 192 25.80 -4.41 7.48
C GLU A 192 24.38 -4.44 6.90
N GLU A 193 23.36 -4.21 7.74
CA GLU A 193 21.96 -4.14 7.32
C GLU A 193 21.72 -2.92 6.43
N GLN A 194 22.32 -1.79 6.76
CA GLN A 194 22.22 -0.58 5.95
C GLN A 194 22.88 -0.77 4.57
N ALA A 195 24.05 -1.42 4.52
CA ALA A 195 24.70 -1.76 3.25
C ALA A 195 23.87 -2.78 2.44
N ALA A 196 23.24 -3.75 3.09
CA ALA A 196 22.44 -4.77 2.42
C ALA A 196 21.20 -4.21 1.71
N TRP A 197 20.61 -3.13 2.24
CA TRP A 197 19.35 -2.55 1.77
C TRP A 197 19.47 -1.14 1.17
N ALA A 198 20.68 -0.59 1.06
CA ALA A 198 20.90 0.78 0.60
C ALA A 198 20.33 1.08 -0.80
N ALA A 199 20.31 0.10 -1.72
CA ALA A 199 19.76 0.26 -3.06
C ALA A 199 18.23 0.20 -3.13
N ASP A 200 17.59 -0.31 -2.07
CA ASP A 200 16.15 -0.55 -1.98
C ASP A 200 15.44 0.53 -1.12
N LEU A 201 16.21 1.47 -0.57
CA LEU A 201 15.74 2.60 0.23
C LEU A 201 15.78 3.89 -0.62
N PRO A 202 14.74 4.73 -0.59
CA PRO A 202 14.69 6.00 -1.32
C PRO A 202 15.64 7.06 -0.75
#